data_AF-A0A5Q2RQ69-F1
#
_entry.id   AF-A0A5Q2RQ69-F1
#
_cell.length_a   1.000
_cell.length_b   1.000
_cell.length_c   1.000
_cell.angle_alpha   90.00
_cell.angle_beta   90.00
_cell.angle_gamma   90.00
#
_symmetry.space_group_name_H-M   'P 1'
#
loop_
_entity.id
_entity.type
_entity.pdbx_description
1 polymer ?
#
loop_
_entity_poly.entity_id
_entity_poly.type
_entity_poly.pdbx_seq_one_letter_code
_entity_poly.pdbx_strand_id
1 'polypeptide(L)'
;MRGTARSSTAWRTAAWSAVAATVRLTSTRNDRRSWAAAASARARASAARSAVSSPGSSTAPSVPRPPSLIPACRSPPRSCSSRQPPVAKHATPSPRRAPGDPRPVRRRDGRPGGGHAPNVPAMSSLAWALAALAAASALTDWWAVAAERPSVRHVAKPATLVALVGVALAVDPAQADVRAWMVAGLILSLVGDVVLMLPERWFVGGLVAFLLGHVAYVVGLQLAPTDLAWTLIGISVVGAAAGTIGREIVRRVAAGRHRALTGPVIAYLVVISAMVVSAFGTTSLVAAVGALLFYASDATLAWNRFVEPLRYGPLAVMVTYHLGQAGLVAWIATG
;
A
#
# COMPACT_ATOMS: atom_id res chain seq x y z
N MET A 1 11.99 44.35 22.29
CA MET A 1 12.30 43.14 21.49
C MET A 1 12.77 42.02 22.40
N ARG A 2 12.60 40.74 21.98
CA ARG A 2 12.95 39.46 22.65
C ARG A 2 11.94 38.99 23.72
N GLY A 3 11.28 37.84 23.48
CA GLY A 3 10.36 37.29 24.48
C GLY A 3 9.54 36.01 24.22
N THR A 4 9.70 35.21 23.16
CA THR A 4 8.92 33.94 22.99
C THR A 4 9.63 32.88 22.13
N ALA A 5 10.62 32.15 22.68
CA ALA A 5 11.36 31.13 21.91
C ALA A 5 11.85 29.90 22.72
N ARG A 6 11.24 29.58 23.89
CA ARG A 6 11.68 28.47 24.76
C ARG A 6 10.66 27.35 25.01
N SER A 7 9.42 27.46 24.54
CA SER A 7 8.36 26.49 24.85
C SER A 7 8.31 25.29 23.89
N SER A 8 8.72 25.41 22.62
CA SER A 8 8.56 24.36 21.60
C SER A 8 9.55 23.19 21.70
N THR A 9 10.68 23.37 22.39
CA THR A 9 11.74 22.35 22.51
C THR A 9 11.44 21.31 23.59
N ALA A 10 10.78 21.71 24.68
CA ALA A 10 10.54 20.86 25.86
C ALA A 10 9.60 19.67 25.58
N TRP A 11 8.58 19.87 24.74
CA TRP A 11 7.65 18.80 24.35
C TRP A 11 8.31 17.73 23.48
N ARG A 12 9.26 18.14 22.63
CA ARG A 12 10.00 17.22 21.75
C ARG A 12 10.91 16.30 22.56
N THR A 13 11.66 16.81 23.54
CA THR A 13 12.53 15.97 24.38
C THR A 13 11.73 15.02 25.27
N ALA A 14 10.64 15.48 25.89
CA ALA A 14 9.78 14.65 26.74
C ALA A 14 9.19 13.43 26.00
N ALA A 15 8.69 13.63 24.77
CA ALA A 15 8.14 12.55 23.95
C ALA A 15 9.20 11.49 23.59
N TRP A 16 10.39 11.91 23.16
CA TRP A 16 11.49 10.99 22.84
C TRP A 16 12.01 10.23 24.06
N SER A 17 12.09 10.86 25.24
CA SER A 17 12.49 10.19 26.48
C SER A 17 11.48 9.12 26.92
N ALA A 18 10.17 9.37 26.78
CA ALA A 18 9.13 8.40 27.12
C ALA A 18 9.17 7.15 26.21
N VAL A 19 9.36 7.35 24.90
CA VAL A 19 9.54 6.25 23.93
C VAL A 19 10.81 5.44 24.24
N ALA A 20 11.94 6.12 24.46
CA ALA A 20 13.22 5.45 24.76
C ALA A 20 13.20 4.66 26.07
N ALA A 21 12.50 5.13 27.10
CA ALA A 21 12.32 4.41 28.37
C ALA A 21 11.44 3.16 28.18
N THR A 22 10.36 3.28 27.42
CA THR A 22 9.42 2.17 27.14
C THR A 22 10.10 1.04 26.36
N VAL A 23 10.90 1.38 25.34
CA VAL A 23 11.69 0.40 24.57
C VAL A 23 12.67 -0.38 25.47
N ARG A 24 13.39 0.33 26.36
CA ARG A 24 14.44 -0.26 27.21
C ARG A 24 13.88 -1.21 28.27
N LEU A 25 12.72 -0.88 28.86
CA LEU A 25 12.03 -1.75 29.82
C LEU A 25 11.39 -2.98 29.15
N THR A 26 10.99 -2.88 27.88
CA THR A 26 10.31 -3.98 27.17
C THR A 26 11.29 -5.03 26.66
N SER A 27 12.47 -4.63 26.15
CA SER A 27 13.53 -5.54 25.72
C SER A 27 13.94 -6.52 26.83
N THR A 28 14.38 -6.00 27.98
CA THR A 28 14.89 -6.82 29.09
C THR A 28 13.88 -7.82 29.67
N ARG A 29 12.57 -7.56 29.50
CA ARG A 29 11.47 -8.44 29.93
C ARG A 29 11.11 -9.49 28.89
N ASN A 30 11.28 -9.19 27.60
CA ASN A 30 10.99 -10.13 26.51
C ASN A 30 12.07 -11.22 26.41
N ASP A 31 13.35 -10.84 26.54
CA ASP A 31 14.48 -11.78 26.45
C ASP A 31 14.39 -12.88 27.51
N ARG A 32 14.06 -12.54 28.77
CA ARG A 32 13.90 -13.55 29.84
C ARG A 32 12.77 -14.56 29.55
N ARG A 33 11.75 -14.19 28.77
CA ARG A 33 10.64 -15.08 28.39
C ARG A 33 10.99 -15.97 27.19
N SER A 34 11.75 -15.46 26.21
CA SER A 34 12.17 -16.26 25.05
C SER A 34 13.13 -17.39 25.44
N TRP A 35 14.07 -17.12 26.36
CA TRP A 35 14.95 -18.16 26.91
C TRP A 35 14.18 -19.28 27.64
N ALA A 36 13.21 -18.94 28.49
CA ALA A 36 12.39 -19.92 29.21
C ALA A 36 11.54 -20.79 28.25
N ALA A 37 10.93 -20.17 27.24
CA ALA A 37 10.16 -20.90 26.22
C ALA A 37 11.06 -21.86 25.41
N ALA A 38 12.23 -21.38 24.96
CA ALA A 38 13.17 -22.17 24.16
C ALA A 38 13.80 -23.36 24.93
N ALA A 39 13.95 -23.25 26.25
CA ALA A 39 14.36 -24.38 27.10
C ALA A 39 13.27 -25.47 27.15
N SER A 40 12.01 -25.08 27.43
CA SER A 40 10.90 -26.04 27.50
C SER A 40 10.55 -26.72 26.17
N ALA A 41 10.81 -26.06 25.03
CA ALA A 41 10.67 -26.64 23.71
C ALA A 41 11.71 -27.75 23.44
N ARG A 42 12.97 -27.54 23.83
CA ARG A 42 14.05 -28.55 23.67
C ARG A 42 13.81 -29.80 24.51
N ALA A 43 13.30 -29.65 25.74
CA ALA A 43 12.95 -30.79 26.59
C ALA A 43 11.90 -31.71 25.94
N ARG A 44 10.79 -31.14 25.42
CA ARG A 44 9.74 -31.89 24.71
C ARG A 44 10.24 -32.56 23.44
N ALA A 45 11.10 -31.89 22.67
CA ALA A 45 11.70 -32.45 21.46
C ALA A 45 12.77 -33.53 21.72
N SER A 46 13.23 -33.70 22.96
CA SER A 46 14.06 -34.83 23.38
C SER A 46 13.18 -36.06 23.67
N ALA A 47 12.15 -35.88 24.51
CA ALA A 47 11.22 -36.95 24.89
C ALA A 47 10.50 -37.59 23.68
N ALA A 48 10.10 -36.78 22.70
CA ALA A 48 9.44 -37.28 21.48
C ALA A 48 10.36 -38.16 20.61
N ARG A 49 11.69 -37.98 20.67
CA ARG A 49 12.64 -38.80 19.90
C ARG A 49 12.87 -40.17 20.52
N SER A 50 12.74 -40.31 21.83
CA SER A 50 12.86 -41.59 22.55
C SER A 50 11.66 -42.53 22.31
N ALA A 51 10.51 -42.01 21.84
CA ALA A 51 9.28 -42.78 21.68
C ALA A 51 9.09 -43.42 20.29
N VAL A 52 9.93 -43.09 19.30
CA VAL A 52 9.75 -43.50 17.89
C VAL A 52 10.60 -44.73 17.50
N SER A 53 11.53 -45.16 18.37
CA SER A 53 12.35 -46.35 18.17
C SER A 53 11.69 -47.61 18.75
N SER A 54 10.73 -48.21 18.04
CA SER A 54 10.21 -49.55 18.31
C SER A 54 9.75 -50.21 17.01
N PRO A 55 10.35 -51.33 16.56
CA PRO A 55 10.08 -51.92 15.25
C PRO A 55 8.87 -52.87 15.29
N GLY A 56 7.88 -52.62 14.44
CA GLY A 56 6.73 -53.52 14.17
C GLY A 56 6.75 -54.03 12.73
N SER A 57 6.40 -55.29 12.52
CA SER A 57 6.70 -56.04 11.29
C SER A 57 5.64 -55.95 10.18
N SER A 58 6.14 -55.88 8.93
CA SER A 58 5.65 -56.54 7.70
C SER A 58 4.14 -56.81 7.51
N THR A 59 3.55 -56.25 6.44
CA THR A 59 3.14 -57.02 5.23
C THR A 59 2.49 -56.09 4.19
N ALA A 60 2.65 -56.42 2.90
CA ALA A 60 2.02 -55.71 1.77
C ALA A 60 1.44 -56.73 0.77
N PRO A 61 0.38 -56.36 0.02
CA PRO A 61 0.23 -56.90 -1.33
C PRO A 61 -0.25 -55.91 -2.41
N SER A 62 0.42 -56.03 -3.57
CA SER A 62 0.01 -55.84 -4.99
C SER A 62 -1.17 -54.93 -5.41
N VAL A 63 -0.84 -54.08 -6.40
CA VAL A 63 -1.72 -53.34 -7.32
C VAL A 63 -2.04 -54.18 -8.58
N PRO A 64 -3.21 -54.01 -9.20
CA PRO A 64 -3.35 -54.13 -10.65
C PRO A 64 -3.97 -52.88 -11.33
N ARG A 65 -3.66 -52.71 -12.63
CA ARG A 65 -4.11 -51.63 -13.53
C ARG A 65 -4.19 -52.21 -14.96
N PRO A 66 -4.80 -51.50 -15.93
CA PRO A 66 -6.22 -51.47 -16.27
C PRO A 66 -6.50 -52.25 -17.59
N PRO A 67 -7.64 -52.02 -18.27
CA PRO A 67 -7.63 -52.01 -19.74
C PRO A 67 -8.21 -50.74 -20.36
N SER A 68 -7.74 -50.45 -21.57
CA SER A 68 -8.03 -49.30 -22.43
C SER A 68 -9.17 -49.57 -23.42
N LEU A 69 -10.00 -48.56 -23.72
CA LEU A 69 -10.78 -48.52 -24.97
C LEU A 69 -10.86 -47.09 -25.54
N ILE A 70 -10.47 -46.98 -26.81
CA ILE A 70 -10.84 -45.92 -27.78
C ILE A 70 -11.38 -46.68 -29.00
N PRO A 71 -12.41 -46.17 -29.70
CA PRO A 71 -12.17 -45.85 -31.10
C PRO A 71 -12.80 -44.52 -31.55
N ALA A 72 -12.30 -44.01 -32.68
CA ALA A 72 -12.64 -42.70 -33.24
C ALA A 72 -13.75 -42.75 -34.30
N CYS A 73 -14.35 -41.59 -34.58
CA CYS A 73 -14.95 -41.15 -35.85
C CYS A 73 -15.22 -39.63 -35.74
N ARG A 74 -15.26 -38.78 -36.76
CA ARG A 74 -14.85 -38.71 -38.17
C ARG A 74 -15.12 -37.23 -38.59
N SER A 75 -14.53 -36.75 -39.68
CA SER A 75 -14.37 -35.31 -39.97
C SER A 75 -15.56 -34.66 -40.76
N PRO A 76 -15.51 -33.34 -41.11
CA PRO A 76 -16.65 -32.55 -41.65
C PRO A 76 -16.67 -32.56 -43.21
N PRO A 77 -16.94 -31.50 -44.05
CA PRO A 77 -16.86 -30.02 -43.91
C PRO A 77 -18.15 -29.24 -44.31
N ARG A 78 -18.13 -27.89 -44.21
CA ARG A 78 -18.47 -26.97 -45.33
C ARG A 78 -18.13 -25.48 -45.08
N SER A 79 -17.80 -24.80 -46.18
CA SER A 79 -17.38 -23.40 -46.30
C SER A 79 -18.44 -22.55 -47.01
N CYS A 80 -18.36 -21.21 -46.87
CA CYS A 80 -18.56 -20.18 -47.93
C CYS A 80 -18.65 -18.76 -47.29
N SER A 81 -17.81 -17.80 -47.71
CA SER A 81 -18.05 -16.83 -48.81
C SER A 81 -19.00 -15.69 -48.39
N SER A 82 -18.49 -14.55 -47.92
CA SER A 82 -18.00 -13.38 -48.70
C SER A 82 -19.09 -12.33 -48.99
N ARG A 83 -18.74 -11.04 -48.78
CA ARG A 83 -19.22 -9.82 -49.49
C ARG A 83 -18.62 -8.55 -48.86
N GLN A 84 -17.67 -7.94 -49.57
CA GLN A 84 -17.57 -6.47 -49.66
C GLN A 84 -18.30 -6.04 -50.93
N PRO A 85 -18.84 -4.81 -51.01
CA PRO A 85 -18.25 -3.79 -51.89
C PRO A 85 -18.50 -2.33 -51.37
N PRO A 86 -18.19 -1.26 -52.14
CA PRO A 86 -16.96 -0.98 -52.87
C PRO A 86 -16.35 0.39 -52.51
N VAL A 87 -15.17 0.67 -53.08
CA VAL A 87 -14.48 1.98 -53.05
C VAL A 87 -15.20 3.02 -53.92
N ALA A 88 -15.25 4.27 -53.47
CA ALA A 88 -15.47 5.45 -54.32
C ALA A 88 -14.23 6.37 -54.28
N LYS A 89 -13.81 6.85 -55.46
CA LYS A 89 -12.68 7.77 -55.67
C LYS A 89 -13.20 9.14 -56.14
N HIS A 90 -12.27 10.11 -56.24
CA HIS A 90 -12.42 11.45 -56.85
C HIS A 90 -13.13 12.49 -55.95
N ALA A 91 -12.80 13.79 -55.96
CA ALA A 91 -11.84 14.52 -56.80
C ALA A 91 -11.19 15.72 -56.06
N THR A 92 -9.95 16.05 -56.45
CA THR A 92 -9.45 17.43 -56.51
C THR A 92 -9.39 17.83 -57.99
N PRO A 93 -9.62 19.12 -58.34
CA PRO A 93 -8.49 19.87 -58.89
C PRO A 93 -8.50 21.41 -58.67
N SER A 94 -7.40 21.90 -58.11
CA SER A 94 -6.60 23.02 -58.66
C SER A 94 -7.25 24.43 -58.81
N PRO A 95 -6.60 25.44 -59.44
CA PRO A 95 -5.74 26.36 -58.68
C PRO A 95 -5.99 27.86 -58.98
N ARG A 96 -5.45 28.80 -58.16
CA ARG A 96 -5.12 30.17 -58.64
C ARG A 96 -4.26 31.03 -57.67
N ARG A 97 -3.32 31.75 -58.29
CA ARG A 97 -2.68 33.03 -57.89
C ARG A 97 -1.61 33.07 -56.76
N ALA A 98 -0.36 33.05 -57.21
CA ALA A 98 0.66 34.06 -56.85
C ALA A 98 0.45 35.34 -57.71
N PRO A 99 1.20 36.47 -57.57
CA PRO A 99 2.37 36.72 -56.71
C PRO A 99 2.29 37.98 -55.81
N GLY A 100 3.23 38.11 -54.86
CA GLY A 100 3.32 39.29 -53.99
C GLY A 100 4.58 39.34 -53.10
N ASP A 101 5.63 39.97 -53.63
CA ASP A 101 6.71 40.70 -52.93
C ASP A 101 7.61 39.98 -51.87
N PRO A 102 8.90 39.70 -52.18
CA PRO A 102 9.86 39.17 -51.21
C PRO A 102 10.49 40.29 -50.36
N ARG A 103 9.90 40.59 -49.20
CA ARG A 103 10.51 41.50 -48.22
C ARG A 103 11.84 40.95 -47.68
N PRO A 104 12.87 41.80 -47.48
CA PRO A 104 14.20 41.33 -47.10
C PRO A 104 14.23 40.72 -45.70
N VAL A 105 14.74 39.49 -45.61
CA VAL A 105 15.01 38.81 -44.35
C VAL A 105 16.15 39.54 -43.63
N ARG A 106 15.82 40.38 -42.65
CA ARG A 106 16.80 40.83 -41.66
C ARG A 106 17.28 39.60 -40.87
N ARG A 107 18.48 39.12 -41.19
CA ARG A 107 19.27 38.30 -40.26
C ARG A 107 19.35 39.06 -38.94
N ARG A 108 18.70 38.54 -37.90
CA ARG A 108 18.87 39.02 -36.53
C ARG A 108 19.99 38.18 -35.94
N ASP A 109 21.12 38.81 -35.67
CA ASP A 109 22.32 38.12 -35.23
C ASP A 109 22.07 37.32 -33.96
N GLY A 110 22.64 36.12 -33.92
CA GLY A 110 22.41 35.17 -32.85
C GLY A 110 22.97 35.68 -31.52
N ARG A 111 22.08 35.93 -30.57
CA ARG A 111 22.36 35.58 -29.17
C ARG A 111 21.64 34.26 -28.91
N PRO A 112 22.31 33.19 -28.43
CA PRO A 112 21.62 32.05 -27.88
C PRO A 112 20.90 32.53 -26.62
N GLY A 113 19.61 32.86 -26.76
CA GLY A 113 18.75 33.12 -25.63
C GLY A 113 18.78 31.86 -24.76
N GLY A 114 19.23 32.01 -23.52
CA GLY A 114 19.36 30.89 -22.59
C GLY A 114 18.00 30.21 -22.45
N GLY A 115 17.88 29.06 -23.10
CA GLY A 115 16.70 28.22 -23.02
C GLY A 115 16.51 27.88 -21.56
N HIS A 116 15.55 28.55 -20.92
CA HIS A 116 15.02 28.08 -19.66
C HIS A 116 14.37 26.75 -20.00
N ALA A 117 15.10 25.67 -19.72
CA ALA A 117 14.48 24.35 -19.66
C ALA A 117 13.21 24.49 -18.81
N PRO A 118 12.10 23.84 -19.17
CA PRO A 118 10.93 23.88 -18.33
C PRO A 118 11.36 23.47 -16.92
N ASN A 119 11.22 24.39 -15.96
CA ASN A 119 11.46 24.11 -14.55
C ASN A 119 10.36 23.14 -14.10
N VAL A 120 10.57 21.85 -14.42
CA VAL A 120 10.02 20.76 -13.63
C VAL A 120 10.44 21.10 -12.20
N PRO A 121 9.51 21.34 -11.26
CA PRO A 121 9.87 21.71 -9.90
C PRO A 121 10.71 20.57 -9.33
N ALA A 122 12.02 20.79 -9.30
CA ALA A 122 12.96 19.78 -8.88
C ALA A 122 12.75 19.57 -7.39
N MET A 123 12.13 18.44 -7.03
CA MET A 123 11.92 18.08 -5.63
C MET A 123 13.23 18.29 -4.87
N SER A 124 13.14 18.95 -3.72
CA SER A 124 14.32 19.36 -2.97
C SER A 124 15.27 18.18 -2.76
N SER A 125 16.58 18.44 -2.76
CA SER A 125 17.58 17.39 -2.50
C SER A 125 17.32 16.68 -1.15
N LEU A 126 16.72 17.41 -0.21
CA LEU A 126 16.17 16.88 1.05
C LEU A 126 15.02 15.88 0.82
N ALA A 127 14.02 16.19 0.00
CA ALA A 127 12.92 15.26 -0.30
C ALA A 127 13.42 13.96 -0.94
N TRP A 128 14.37 14.03 -1.88
CA TRP A 128 14.99 12.84 -2.47
C TRP A 128 15.81 12.03 -1.46
N ALA A 129 16.58 12.69 -0.59
CA ALA A 129 17.32 12.00 0.47
C ALA A 129 16.39 11.31 1.48
N LEU A 130 15.27 11.95 1.84
CA LEU A 130 14.24 11.38 2.70
C LEU A 130 13.48 10.23 2.03
N ALA A 131 13.22 10.31 0.72
CA ALA A 131 12.62 9.22 -0.05
C ALA A 131 13.56 8.00 -0.14
N ALA A 132 14.86 8.22 -0.34
CA ALA A 132 15.87 7.16 -0.30
C ALA A 132 15.97 6.52 1.10
N LEU A 133 15.90 7.32 2.17
CA LEU A 133 15.86 6.82 3.55
C LEU A 133 14.58 6.01 3.84
N ALA A 134 13.42 6.46 3.33
CA ALA A 134 12.16 5.73 3.43
C ALA A 134 12.25 4.38 2.72
N ALA A 135 12.78 4.35 1.49
CA ALA A 135 12.97 3.12 0.72
C ALA A 135 13.94 2.14 1.41
N ALA A 136 15.09 2.63 1.90
CA ALA A 136 16.04 1.81 2.65
C ALA A 136 15.44 1.23 3.95
N SER A 137 14.64 2.04 4.66
CA SER A 137 13.92 1.60 5.87
C SER A 137 12.84 0.57 5.55
N ALA A 138 12.08 0.76 4.47
CA ALA A 138 11.04 -0.16 4.01
C ALA A 138 11.64 -1.51 3.59
N LEU A 139 12.73 -1.52 2.81
CA LEU A 139 13.43 -2.74 2.42
C LEU A 139 14.00 -3.48 3.64
N THR A 140 14.54 -2.74 4.62
CA THR A 140 15.02 -3.30 5.89
C THR A 140 13.89 -3.93 6.70
N ASP A 141 12.70 -3.31 6.72
CA ASP A 141 11.52 -3.87 7.38
C ASP A 141 10.98 -5.11 6.66
N TRP A 142 10.88 -5.09 5.33
CA TRP A 142 10.45 -6.23 4.53
C TRP A 142 11.37 -7.43 4.75
N TRP A 143 12.69 -7.20 4.77
CA TRP A 143 13.67 -8.23 5.14
C TRP A 143 13.50 -8.68 6.59
N ALA A 144 13.28 -7.76 7.55
CA ALA A 144 13.07 -8.11 8.94
C ALA A 144 11.80 -8.94 9.17
N VAL A 145 10.74 -8.71 8.39
CA VAL A 145 9.52 -9.53 8.40
C VAL A 145 9.79 -10.90 7.77
N ALA A 146 10.45 -10.95 6.60
CA ALA A 146 10.77 -12.20 5.91
C ALA A 146 11.77 -13.10 6.70
N ALA A 147 12.67 -12.49 7.46
CA ALA A 147 13.66 -13.18 8.30
C ALA A 147 13.21 -13.37 9.76
N GLU A 148 11.95 -13.07 10.09
CA GLU A 148 11.35 -13.18 11.44
C GLU A 148 12.18 -12.47 12.54
N ARG A 149 12.70 -11.26 12.25
CA ARG A 149 13.52 -10.44 13.15
C ARG A 149 12.71 -9.30 13.79
N PRO A 150 11.94 -9.54 14.87
CA PRO A 150 11.09 -8.52 15.46
C PRO A 150 11.87 -7.30 15.95
N SER A 151 13.07 -7.45 16.51
CA SER A 151 13.87 -6.32 17.01
C SER A 151 14.19 -5.29 15.93
N VAL A 152 14.55 -5.73 14.72
CA VAL A 152 14.80 -4.85 13.57
C VAL A 152 13.49 -4.20 13.11
N ARG A 153 12.41 -4.98 13.03
CA ARG A 153 11.06 -4.52 12.66
C ARG A 153 10.56 -3.36 13.54
N HIS A 154 10.81 -3.40 14.86
CA HIS A 154 10.41 -2.33 15.78
C HIS A 154 11.09 -0.97 15.50
N VAL A 155 12.18 -0.95 14.73
CA VAL A 155 12.90 0.28 14.36
C VAL A 155 12.67 0.64 12.89
N ALA A 156 12.78 -0.34 11.98
CA ALA A 156 12.66 -0.13 10.54
C ALA A 156 11.24 0.30 10.11
N LYS A 157 10.20 -0.32 10.69
CA LYS A 157 8.81 0.01 10.37
C LYS A 157 8.43 1.45 10.76
N PRO A 158 8.68 1.95 12.00
CA PRO A 158 8.42 3.35 12.33
C PRO A 158 9.32 4.31 11.56
N ALA A 159 10.59 3.96 11.31
CA ALA A 159 11.51 4.80 10.54
C ALA A 159 11.03 5.07 9.11
N THR A 160 10.42 4.08 8.46
CA THR A 160 9.82 4.22 7.12
C THR A 160 8.76 5.33 7.10
N LEU A 161 7.81 5.30 8.04
CA LEU A 161 6.73 6.28 8.11
C LEU A 161 7.22 7.66 8.56
N VAL A 162 8.19 7.73 9.49
CA VAL A 162 8.84 9.00 9.86
C VAL A 162 9.56 9.64 8.66
N ALA A 163 10.24 8.84 7.83
CA ALA A 163 10.88 9.32 6.61
C ALA A 163 9.84 9.80 5.58
N LEU A 164 8.73 9.08 5.40
CA LEU A 164 7.62 9.50 4.52
C LEU A 164 6.92 10.80 5.00
N VAL A 165 6.73 10.99 6.32
CA VAL A 165 6.31 12.29 6.88
C VAL A 165 7.32 13.38 6.52
N GLY A 166 8.62 13.09 6.60
CA GLY A 166 9.68 13.98 6.17
C GLY A 166 9.57 14.35 4.69
N VAL A 167 9.37 13.37 3.80
CA VAL A 167 9.15 13.62 2.37
C VAL A 167 7.94 14.53 2.17
N ALA A 168 6.79 14.20 2.77
CA ALA A 168 5.55 14.98 2.64
C ALA A 168 5.68 16.45 3.10
N LEU A 169 6.59 16.73 4.04
CA LEU A 169 6.92 18.08 4.51
C LEU A 169 7.97 18.81 3.65
N ALA A 170 8.75 18.08 2.84
CA ALA A 170 9.84 18.61 2.00
C ALA A 170 9.48 18.70 0.50
N VAL A 171 8.28 18.23 0.13
CA VAL A 171 7.66 18.35 -1.20
C VAL A 171 7.09 19.76 -1.42
N ASP A 172 7.41 20.34 -2.57
CA ASP A 172 6.89 21.62 -3.05
C ASP A 172 6.86 21.60 -4.60
N PRO A 173 5.82 22.15 -5.28
CA PRO A 173 4.60 22.71 -4.72
C PRO A 173 3.69 21.64 -4.12
N ALA A 174 3.05 21.97 -2.98
CA ALA A 174 1.90 21.24 -2.46
C ALA A 174 0.97 22.20 -1.72
N GLN A 175 -0.34 22.09 -1.95
CA GLN A 175 -1.35 22.89 -1.27
C GLN A 175 -1.28 22.67 0.24
N ALA A 176 -1.27 23.76 1.02
CA ALA A 176 -0.94 23.69 2.44
C ALA A 176 -1.89 22.80 3.25
N ASP A 177 -3.20 22.92 2.98
CA ASP A 177 -4.24 22.16 3.69
C ASP A 177 -4.23 20.67 3.29
N VAL A 178 -4.07 20.37 2.00
CA VAL A 178 -3.86 18.99 1.51
C VAL A 178 -2.67 18.36 2.22
N ARG A 179 -1.50 19.02 2.21
CA ARG A 179 -0.29 18.55 2.88
C ARG A 179 -0.52 18.34 4.38
N ALA A 180 -1.22 19.24 5.06
CA ALA A 180 -1.51 19.11 6.49
C ALA A 180 -2.35 17.86 6.81
N TRP A 181 -3.41 17.59 6.04
CA TRP A 181 -4.25 16.41 6.20
C TRP A 181 -3.52 15.10 5.85
N MET A 182 -2.72 15.09 4.78
CA MET A 182 -1.94 13.92 4.39
C MET A 182 -0.82 13.61 5.41
N VAL A 183 -0.19 14.63 6.00
CA VAL A 183 0.76 14.48 7.12
C VAL A 183 0.05 13.99 8.39
N ALA A 184 -1.15 14.49 8.69
CA ALA A 184 -1.94 13.97 9.81
C ALA A 184 -2.28 12.48 9.62
N GLY A 185 -2.67 12.07 8.42
CA GLY A 185 -2.90 10.66 8.05
C GLY A 185 -1.66 9.78 8.26
N LEU A 186 -0.48 10.25 7.84
CA LEU A 186 0.79 9.55 8.03
C LEU A 186 1.17 9.41 9.51
N ILE A 187 0.99 10.46 10.32
CA ILE A 187 1.27 10.44 11.75
C ILE A 187 0.30 9.49 12.48
N LEU A 188 -0.98 9.49 12.11
CA LEU A 188 -1.97 8.56 12.66
C LEU A 188 -1.69 7.11 12.25
N SER A 189 -1.22 6.87 11.03
CA SER A 189 -0.76 5.57 10.54
C SER A 189 0.49 5.08 11.30
N LEU A 190 1.46 5.97 11.55
CA LEU A 190 2.63 5.69 12.40
C LEU A 190 2.25 5.35 13.84
N VAL A 191 1.27 6.06 14.43
CA VAL A 191 0.72 5.72 15.75
C VAL A 191 0.06 4.35 15.71
N GLY A 192 -0.76 4.08 14.69
CA GLY A 192 -1.37 2.76 14.47
C GLY A 192 -0.33 1.63 14.41
N ASP A 193 0.74 1.83 13.65
CA ASP A 193 1.85 0.89 13.53
C ASP A 193 2.54 0.58 14.86
N VAL A 194 2.84 1.61 15.66
CA VAL A 194 3.47 1.44 16.98
C VAL A 194 2.50 0.74 17.94
N VAL A 195 1.21 1.08 17.91
CA VAL A 195 0.18 0.46 18.76
C VAL A 195 -0.08 -1.00 18.36
N LEU A 196 0.00 -1.35 17.07
CA LEU A 196 -0.10 -2.74 16.60
C LEU A 196 1.14 -3.61 16.92
N MET A 197 2.28 -3.03 17.30
CA MET A 197 3.42 -3.77 17.86
C MET A 197 3.25 -4.10 19.35
N LEU A 198 2.37 -3.40 20.06
CA LEU A 198 2.05 -3.70 21.44
C LEU A 198 1.23 -5.00 21.55
N PRO A 199 1.10 -5.60 22.76
CA PRO A 199 0.36 -6.84 22.92
C PRO A 199 -1.10 -6.75 22.45
N GLU A 200 -1.62 -7.86 21.93
CA GLU A 200 -2.88 -8.03 21.19
C GLU A 200 -4.11 -7.26 21.70
N ARG A 201 -4.22 -7.00 23.02
CA ARG A 201 -5.25 -6.14 23.61
C ARG A 201 -5.33 -4.74 22.98
N TRP A 202 -4.24 -4.25 22.41
CA TRP A 202 -4.14 -2.94 21.76
C TRP A 202 -4.52 -2.95 20.28
N PHE A 203 -4.82 -4.11 19.69
CA PHE A 203 -5.18 -4.24 18.26
C PHE A 203 -6.28 -3.27 17.84
N VAL A 204 -7.35 -3.14 18.65
CA VAL A 204 -8.45 -2.20 18.39
C VAL A 204 -8.00 -0.75 18.45
N GLY A 205 -7.09 -0.39 19.36
CA GLY A 205 -6.51 0.95 19.44
C GLY A 205 -5.68 1.30 18.19
N GLY A 206 -4.91 0.35 17.68
CA GLY A 206 -4.18 0.51 16.42
C GLY A 206 -5.14 0.67 15.23
N LEU A 207 -6.20 -0.14 15.17
CA LEU A 207 -7.24 -0.03 14.15
C LEU A 207 -7.96 1.33 14.19
N VAL A 208 -8.25 1.88 15.38
CA VAL A 208 -8.83 3.22 15.53
C VAL A 208 -7.87 4.32 15.05
N ALA A 209 -6.57 4.20 15.32
CA ALA A 209 -5.58 5.15 14.81
C ALA A 209 -5.50 5.13 13.28
N PHE A 210 -5.49 3.94 12.66
CA PHE A 210 -5.59 3.82 11.20
C PHE A 210 -6.90 4.36 10.64
N LEU A 211 -8.04 4.11 11.30
CA LEU A 211 -9.34 4.64 10.88
C LEU A 211 -9.35 6.16 10.82
N LEU A 212 -8.80 6.82 11.85
CA LEU A 212 -8.64 8.27 11.87
C LEU A 212 -7.65 8.76 10.81
N GLY A 213 -6.59 7.97 10.53
CA GLY A 213 -5.67 8.23 9.42
C GLY A 213 -6.37 8.20 8.07
N HIS A 214 -7.22 7.21 7.82
CA HIS A 214 -8.07 7.10 6.62
C HIS A 214 -9.04 8.27 6.48
N VAL A 215 -9.65 8.75 7.58
CA VAL A 215 -10.45 9.98 7.56
C VAL A 215 -9.61 11.19 7.16
N ALA A 216 -8.39 11.33 7.69
CA ALA A 216 -7.49 12.42 7.32
C ALA A 216 -7.09 12.37 5.83
N TYR A 217 -6.80 11.17 5.28
CA TYR A 217 -6.57 11.01 3.85
C TYR A 217 -7.81 11.35 3.01
N VAL A 218 -9.02 10.93 3.40
CA VAL A 218 -10.28 11.32 2.74
C VAL A 218 -10.40 12.84 2.67
N VAL A 219 -10.20 13.55 3.78
CA VAL A 219 -10.28 15.02 3.79
C VAL A 219 -9.21 15.64 2.89
N GLY A 220 -7.96 15.16 2.96
CA GLY A 220 -6.87 15.65 2.10
C GLY A 220 -7.14 15.44 0.60
N LEU A 221 -7.67 14.28 0.21
CA LEU A 221 -8.02 13.94 -1.17
C LEU A 221 -9.22 14.76 -1.68
N GLN A 222 -10.23 14.97 -0.83
CA GLN A 222 -11.44 15.74 -1.18
C GLN A 222 -11.24 17.26 -1.27
N LEU A 223 -10.07 17.78 -0.87
CA LEU A 223 -9.68 19.17 -1.13
C LEU A 223 -9.16 19.40 -2.56
N ALA A 224 -8.79 18.32 -3.28
CA ALA A 224 -8.46 18.40 -4.70
C ALA A 224 -9.73 18.35 -5.56
N PRO A 225 -9.71 18.88 -6.81
CA PRO A 225 -10.83 18.76 -7.74
C PRO A 225 -11.20 17.29 -7.99
N THR A 226 -12.50 16.98 -7.93
CA THR A 226 -13.03 15.62 -8.11
C THR A 226 -13.77 15.45 -9.42
N ASP A 227 -13.42 14.42 -10.20
CA ASP A 227 -14.16 14.00 -11.38
C ASP A 227 -15.20 12.91 -11.05
N LEU A 228 -16.43 13.07 -11.56
CA LEU A 228 -17.54 12.17 -11.28
C LEU A 228 -17.36 10.78 -11.95
N ALA A 229 -16.84 10.72 -13.17
CA ALA A 229 -16.68 9.45 -13.89
C ALA A 229 -15.61 8.58 -13.19
N TRP A 230 -14.49 9.19 -12.79
CA TRP A 230 -13.47 8.50 -11.99
C TRP A 230 -13.97 8.12 -10.59
N THR A 231 -14.74 8.98 -9.93
CA THR A 231 -15.41 8.64 -8.66
C THR A 231 -16.31 7.41 -8.80
N LEU A 232 -17.08 7.29 -9.88
CA LEU A 232 -17.93 6.12 -10.17
C LEU A 232 -17.11 4.85 -10.47
N ILE A 233 -15.94 4.97 -11.11
CA ILE A 233 -15.00 3.85 -11.25
C ILE A 233 -14.50 3.41 -9.86
N GLY A 234 -14.10 4.35 -9.01
CA GLY A 234 -13.70 4.07 -7.62
C GLY A 234 -14.79 3.33 -6.84
N ILE A 235 -16.03 3.82 -6.91
CA ILE A 235 -17.22 3.18 -6.30
C ILE A 235 -17.41 1.75 -6.82
N SER A 236 -17.25 1.53 -8.13
CA SER A 236 -17.38 0.20 -8.74
C SER A 236 -16.30 -0.77 -8.25
N VAL A 237 -15.06 -0.30 -8.13
CA VAL A 237 -13.93 -1.10 -7.62
C VAL A 237 -14.11 -1.47 -6.15
N VAL A 238 -14.44 -0.51 -5.27
CA VAL A 238 -14.68 -0.82 -3.85
C VAL A 238 -15.96 -1.64 -3.65
N GLY A 239 -16.99 -1.42 -4.47
CA GLY A 239 -18.22 -2.21 -4.44
C GLY A 239 -17.97 -3.69 -4.75
N ALA A 240 -17.16 -3.98 -5.77
CA ALA A 240 -16.73 -5.34 -6.10
C ALA A 240 -15.87 -5.97 -4.98
N ALA A 241 -14.90 -5.23 -4.44
CA ALA A 241 -14.02 -5.70 -3.37
C ALA A 241 -14.76 -5.93 -2.03
N ALA A 242 -15.68 -5.03 -1.67
CA ALA A 242 -16.51 -5.14 -0.48
C ALA A 242 -17.56 -6.25 -0.63
N GLY A 243 -18.18 -6.39 -1.81
CA GLY A 243 -19.16 -7.46 -2.10
C GLY A 243 -18.58 -8.88 -2.09
N THR A 244 -17.25 -9.00 -2.29
CA THR A 244 -16.51 -10.27 -2.29
C THR A 244 -15.70 -10.47 -1.00
N ILE A 245 -14.51 -9.86 -0.92
CA ILE A 245 -13.55 -10.01 0.18
C ILE A 245 -14.11 -9.42 1.48
N GLY A 246 -14.65 -8.19 1.42
CA GLY A 246 -15.22 -7.52 2.60
C GLY A 246 -16.38 -8.29 3.20
N ARG A 247 -17.26 -8.85 2.37
CA ARG A 247 -18.40 -9.67 2.77
C ARG A 247 -17.98 -10.94 3.53
N GLU A 248 -16.98 -11.66 3.06
CA GLU A 248 -16.49 -12.86 3.76
C GLU A 248 -15.79 -12.50 5.08
N ILE A 249 -15.01 -11.41 5.12
CA ILE A 249 -14.44 -10.88 6.38
C ILE A 249 -15.55 -10.57 7.39
N VAL A 250 -16.55 -9.78 7.02
CA VAL A 250 -17.68 -9.41 7.90
C VAL A 250 -18.45 -10.64 8.37
N ARG A 251 -18.71 -11.60 7.47
CA ARG A 251 -19.37 -12.87 7.79
C ARG A 251 -18.58 -13.68 8.81
N ARG A 252 -17.26 -13.78 8.66
CA ARG A 252 -16.37 -14.52 9.59
C ARG A 252 -16.25 -13.84 10.95
N VAL A 253 -16.20 -12.50 11.00
CA VAL A 253 -16.24 -11.74 12.26
C VAL A 253 -17.57 -11.97 12.98
N ALA A 254 -18.70 -11.88 12.27
CA ALA A 254 -20.04 -12.05 12.84
C ALA A 254 -20.33 -13.46 13.37
N ALA A 255 -19.87 -14.50 12.65
CA ALA A 255 -20.01 -15.90 13.08
C ALA A 255 -18.97 -16.33 14.12
N GLY A 256 -17.90 -15.57 14.29
CA GLY A 256 -16.75 -15.93 15.13
C GLY A 256 -16.79 -15.40 16.57
N ARG A 257 -15.72 -15.70 17.31
CA ARG A 257 -15.48 -15.20 18.68
C ARG A 257 -15.39 -13.67 18.79
N HIS A 258 -15.31 -12.97 17.65
CA HIS A 258 -15.14 -11.53 17.56
C HIS A 258 -16.41 -10.78 17.12
N ARG A 259 -17.61 -11.38 17.24
CA ARG A 259 -18.90 -10.77 16.83
C ARG A 259 -19.14 -9.32 17.31
N ALA A 260 -18.60 -8.94 18.47
CA ALA A 260 -18.69 -7.57 18.99
C ALA A 260 -17.93 -6.53 18.13
N LEU A 261 -16.97 -6.98 17.31
CA LEU A 261 -16.20 -6.16 16.38
C LEU A 261 -16.85 -6.05 15.00
N THR A 262 -17.99 -6.71 14.72
CA THR A 262 -18.65 -6.64 13.41
C THR A 262 -19.01 -5.20 13.02
N GLY A 263 -19.60 -4.42 13.94
CA GLY A 263 -19.89 -3.00 13.72
C GLY A 263 -18.62 -2.17 13.42
N PRO A 264 -17.61 -2.18 14.30
CA PRO A 264 -16.31 -1.54 14.05
C PRO A 264 -15.64 -1.95 12.72
N VAL A 265 -15.69 -3.22 12.32
CA VAL A 265 -15.12 -3.69 11.04
C VAL A 265 -15.91 -3.17 9.84
N ILE A 266 -17.23 -3.11 9.91
CA ILE A 266 -18.06 -2.50 8.85
C ILE A 266 -17.75 -1.00 8.74
N ALA A 267 -17.70 -0.27 9.85
CA ALA A 267 -17.33 1.15 9.87
C ALA A 267 -15.94 1.38 9.26
N TYR A 268 -14.98 0.51 9.58
CA TYR A 268 -13.63 0.55 8.99
C TYR A 268 -13.66 0.35 7.48
N LEU A 269 -14.36 -0.68 6.99
CA LEU A 269 -14.50 -0.97 5.56
C LEU A 269 -15.15 0.20 4.81
N VAL A 270 -16.14 0.89 5.40
CA VAL A 270 -16.76 2.07 4.79
C VAL A 270 -15.76 3.23 4.64
N VAL A 271 -15.02 3.57 5.70
CA VAL A 271 -14.08 4.71 5.66
C VAL A 271 -12.90 4.45 4.72
N ILE A 272 -12.30 3.25 4.75
CA ILE A 272 -11.20 2.93 3.82
C ILE A 272 -11.68 2.79 2.37
N SER A 273 -12.94 2.37 2.14
CA SER A 273 -13.56 2.44 0.81
C SER A 273 -13.73 3.89 0.36
N ALA A 274 -14.17 4.79 1.25
CA ALA A 274 -14.28 6.21 0.94
C ALA A 274 -12.92 6.81 0.56
N MET A 275 -11.82 6.43 1.23
CA MET A 275 -10.47 6.86 0.84
C MET A 275 -10.11 6.45 -0.59
N VAL A 276 -10.40 5.20 -0.99
CA VAL A 276 -10.16 4.74 -2.37
C VAL A 276 -11.04 5.51 -3.36
N VAL A 277 -12.32 5.71 -3.06
CA VAL A 277 -13.24 6.48 -3.91
C VAL A 277 -12.75 7.92 -4.10
N SER A 278 -12.34 8.59 -3.02
CA SER A 278 -11.74 9.93 -3.08
C SER A 278 -10.46 9.96 -3.90
N ALA A 279 -9.58 8.97 -3.73
CA ALA A 279 -8.33 8.86 -4.48
C ALA A 279 -8.56 8.69 -5.99
N PHE A 280 -9.53 7.85 -6.38
CA PHE A 280 -9.97 7.77 -7.78
C PHE A 280 -10.53 9.11 -8.27
N GLY A 281 -11.37 9.78 -7.48
CA GLY A 281 -11.95 11.09 -7.80
C GLY A 281 -10.93 12.15 -8.20
N THR A 282 -9.70 12.12 -7.65
CA THR A 282 -8.61 13.03 -8.05
C THR A 282 -8.12 12.86 -9.50
N THR A 283 -8.54 11.79 -10.20
CA THR A 283 -8.02 11.32 -11.51
C THR A 283 -6.54 10.91 -11.52
N SER A 284 -5.80 11.08 -10.41
CA SER A 284 -4.40 10.70 -10.32
C SER A 284 -4.25 9.20 -10.16
N LEU A 285 -3.63 8.54 -11.16
CA LEU A 285 -3.24 7.14 -11.07
C LEU A 285 -2.31 6.86 -9.87
N VAL A 286 -1.49 7.84 -9.46
CA VAL A 286 -0.59 7.71 -8.32
C VAL A 286 -1.39 7.65 -7.01
N ALA A 287 -2.41 8.50 -6.85
CA ALA A 287 -3.33 8.44 -5.72
C ALA A 287 -4.13 7.13 -5.71
N ALA A 288 -4.74 6.78 -6.85
CA ALA A 288 -5.60 5.61 -6.98
C ALA A 288 -4.83 4.30 -6.69
N VAL A 289 -3.64 4.12 -7.26
CA VAL A 289 -2.78 2.95 -6.98
C VAL A 289 -2.29 2.96 -5.53
N GLY A 290 -1.91 4.12 -4.97
CA GLY A 290 -1.52 4.25 -3.56
C GLY A 290 -2.64 3.82 -2.61
N ALA A 291 -3.85 4.34 -2.80
CA ALA A 291 -5.02 3.99 -2.01
C ALA A 291 -5.44 2.52 -2.17
N LEU A 292 -5.37 1.96 -3.39
CA LEU A 292 -5.66 0.53 -3.62
C LEU A 292 -4.64 -0.39 -2.95
N LEU A 293 -3.35 -0.05 -2.95
CA LEU A 293 -2.32 -0.82 -2.25
C LEU A 293 -2.53 -0.77 -0.73
N PHE A 294 -2.90 0.38 -0.17
CA PHE A 294 -3.27 0.48 1.25
C PHE A 294 -4.54 -0.34 1.55
N TYR A 295 -5.58 -0.24 0.73
CA TYR A 295 -6.81 -1.03 0.86
C TYR A 295 -6.52 -2.54 0.81
N ALA A 296 -5.63 -2.99 -0.08
CA ALA A 296 -5.18 -4.38 -0.17
C ALA A 296 -4.37 -4.82 1.07
N SER A 297 -3.54 -3.94 1.63
CA SER A 297 -2.83 -4.19 2.90
C SER A 297 -3.81 -4.47 4.04
N ASP A 298 -4.78 -3.57 4.23
CA ASP A 298 -5.73 -3.66 5.34
C ASP A 298 -6.71 -4.84 5.16
N ALA A 299 -7.13 -5.12 3.92
CA ALA A 299 -7.86 -6.35 3.58
C ALA A 299 -7.05 -7.62 3.93
N THR A 300 -5.74 -7.63 3.62
CA THR A 300 -4.84 -8.75 3.96
C THR A 300 -4.66 -8.87 5.48
N LEU A 301 -4.54 -7.76 6.20
CA LEU A 301 -4.44 -7.72 7.66
C LEU A 301 -5.72 -8.27 8.32
N ALA A 302 -6.88 -7.85 7.83
CA ALA A 302 -8.18 -8.33 8.29
C ALA A 302 -8.42 -9.82 7.94
N TRP A 303 -8.00 -10.27 6.75
CA TRP A 303 -8.08 -11.67 6.35
C TRP A 303 -7.27 -12.58 7.29
N ASN A 304 -5.99 -12.24 7.50
CA ASN A 304 -5.09 -12.95 8.43
C ASN A 304 -5.64 -13.00 9.87
N ARG A 305 -6.44 -12.00 10.26
CA ARG A 305 -6.98 -11.85 11.62
C ARG A 305 -8.30 -12.60 11.84
N PHE A 306 -9.18 -12.58 10.86
CA PHE A 306 -10.58 -13.01 11.03
C PHE A 306 -11.00 -14.19 10.16
N VAL A 307 -10.27 -14.48 9.07
CA VAL A 307 -10.58 -15.58 8.15
C VAL A 307 -9.59 -16.72 8.37
N GLU A 308 -8.35 -16.56 7.91
CA GLU A 308 -7.25 -17.52 8.11
C GLU A 308 -5.88 -16.85 7.89
N PRO A 309 -4.82 -17.24 8.62
CA PRO A 309 -3.47 -16.69 8.40
C PRO A 309 -2.85 -17.15 7.08
N LEU A 310 -2.54 -16.21 6.19
CA LEU A 310 -1.82 -16.47 4.94
C LEU A 310 -0.31 -16.62 5.22
N ARG A 311 0.34 -17.62 4.59
CA ARG A 311 1.78 -17.92 4.77
C ARG A 311 2.70 -16.71 4.60
N TYR A 312 2.43 -15.86 3.60
CA TYR A 312 3.19 -14.63 3.33
C TYR A 312 2.41 -13.36 3.72
N GLY A 313 1.31 -13.51 4.46
CA GLY A 313 0.40 -12.43 4.85
C GLY A 313 1.11 -11.25 5.53
N PRO A 314 1.97 -11.44 6.55
CA PRO A 314 2.69 -10.35 7.20
C PRO A 314 3.60 -9.54 6.25
N LEU A 315 4.22 -10.21 5.27
CA LEU A 315 5.07 -9.55 4.27
C LEU A 315 4.23 -8.81 3.23
N ALA A 316 3.16 -9.44 2.73
CA ALA A 316 2.23 -8.84 1.80
C ALA A 316 1.61 -7.55 2.37
N VAL A 317 1.20 -7.56 3.65
CA VAL A 317 0.77 -6.36 4.40
C VAL A 317 1.86 -5.28 4.34
N MET A 318 3.09 -5.56 4.78
CA MET A 318 4.13 -4.52 4.83
C MET A 318 4.58 -3.99 3.46
N VAL A 319 4.56 -4.81 2.41
CA VAL A 319 4.89 -4.38 1.05
C VAL A 319 3.80 -3.46 0.51
N THR A 320 2.54 -3.91 0.54
CA THR A 320 1.41 -3.13 0.02
C THR A 320 1.15 -1.86 0.85
N TYR A 321 1.37 -1.91 2.17
CA TYR A 321 1.30 -0.75 3.06
C TYR A 321 2.34 0.32 2.72
N HIS A 322 3.64 -0.03 2.70
CA HIS A 322 4.70 0.95 2.44
C HIS A 322 4.59 1.56 1.03
N LEU A 323 4.23 0.75 0.02
CA LEU A 323 4.01 1.24 -1.34
C LEU A 323 2.73 2.10 -1.44
N GLY A 324 1.66 1.75 -0.72
CA GLY A 324 0.43 2.54 -0.67
C GLY A 324 0.66 3.92 -0.05
N GLN A 325 1.35 3.96 1.09
CA GLN A 325 1.78 5.19 1.76
C GLN A 325 2.70 6.04 0.89
N ALA A 326 3.69 5.43 0.24
CA ALA A 326 4.56 6.13 -0.69
C ALA A 326 3.80 6.70 -1.90
N GLY A 327 2.79 5.99 -2.41
CA GLY A 327 1.90 6.49 -3.48
C GLY A 327 1.07 7.70 -3.04
N LEU A 328 0.47 7.66 -1.85
CA LEU A 328 -0.25 8.81 -1.29
C LEU A 328 0.65 10.04 -1.06
N VAL A 329 1.93 9.83 -0.71
CA VAL A 329 2.94 10.90 -0.59
C VAL A 329 3.45 11.39 -1.94
N ALA A 330 3.56 10.51 -2.95
CA ALA A 330 3.94 10.90 -4.30
C ALA A 330 2.81 11.69 -5.00
N TRP A 331 1.54 11.41 -4.66
CA TRP A 331 0.40 12.17 -5.17
C TRP A 331 0.48 13.66 -4.80
N ILE A 332 0.78 14.02 -3.55
CA ILE A 332 0.90 15.44 -3.15
C ILE A 332 2.09 16.18 -3.80
N ALA A 333 2.97 15.46 -4.50
CA ALA A 333 4.06 16.03 -5.31
C ALA A 333 3.69 16.19 -6.79
N THR A 334 2.53 15.67 -7.22
CA THR A 334 2.16 15.49 -8.63
C THR A 334 0.73 15.87 -8.98
N GLY A 335 -0.12 16.21 -8.00
CA GLY A 335 -1.53 16.59 -8.17
C GLY A 335 -1.91 17.89 -7.47
#